data_AF-A0A1J3IZP0-F1
#
_entry.id   AF-A0A1J3IZP0-F1
#
_cell.length_a   1.000
_cell.length_b   1.000
_cell.length_c   1.000
_cell.angle_alpha   90.00
_cell.angle_beta   90.00
_cell.angle_gamma   90.00
#
_symmetry.space_group_name_H-M   'P 1'
#
loop_
_entity.id
_entity.type
_entity.pdbx_description
1 polymer ?
#
loop_
_entity_poly.entity_id
_entity_poly.type
_entity_poly.pdbx_seq_one_letter_code
_entity_poly.pdbx_strand_id
1 'polypeptide(L)'
;LALSELPKLPKFPRYGPTTIQRFYKNGMPLISLLLIPLLFIILVILLVRFMVGRRRKFAEELEDWETEFAKTRMKFKDLYYATKGFKKKGLLGSGGFGSVYIGVMPKTKKKIAVKRVSNESRQGLKEFLSEIVSIGRM
;
A
#
# COMPACT_ATOMS: atom_id res chain seq x y z
N LEU A 1 67.61 -39.47 -4.50
CA LEU A 1 66.54 -39.57 -5.52
C LEU A 1 66.31 -38.17 -6.08
N ALA A 2 66.82 -37.91 -7.28
CA ALA A 2 66.88 -36.57 -7.87
C ALA A 2 65.51 -36.19 -8.47
N LEU A 3 65.06 -34.97 -8.19
CA LEU A 3 63.81 -34.39 -8.73
C LEU A 3 63.80 -34.27 -10.27
N SER A 4 64.93 -34.57 -10.94
CA SER A 4 65.08 -34.61 -12.39
C SER A 4 64.40 -35.81 -13.06
N GLU A 5 64.05 -36.85 -12.29
CA GLU A 5 63.45 -38.10 -12.79
C GLU A 5 61.90 -38.06 -12.83
N LEU A 6 61.27 -36.93 -12.48
CA LEU A 6 59.81 -36.82 -12.53
C LEU A 6 59.32 -36.73 -13.99
N PRO A 7 58.36 -37.58 -14.42
CA PRO A 7 57.81 -37.52 -15.77
C PRO A 7 57.09 -36.19 -15.99
N LYS A 8 57.39 -35.51 -17.12
CA LYS A 8 56.69 -34.28 -17.49
C LYS A 8 55.19 -34.57 -17.62
N LEU A 9 54.39 -33.80 -16.88
CA LEU A 9 52.93 -33.92 -16.92
C LEU A 9 52.39 -33.75 -18.35
N PRO A 10 51.37 -34.53 -18.74
CA PRO A 10 50.74 -34.42 -20.05
C PRO A 10 50.08 -33.03 -20.21
N LYS A 11 50.21 -32.43 -21.40
CA LYS A 11 49.54 -31.17 -21.71
C LYS A 11 48.04 -31.42 -21.86
N PHE A 12 47.22 -30.76 -21.04
CA PHE A 12 45.76 -30.78 -21.21
C PHE A 12 45.36 -30.08 -22.52
N PRO A 13 44.32 -30.59 -23.23
CA PRO A 13 43.82 -29.90 -24.41
C PRO A 13 43.25 -28.54 -24.03
N ARG A 14 43.65 -27.48 -24.73
CA ARG A 14 43.03 -26.16 -24.61
C ARG A 14 41.63 -26.22 -25.23
N TYR A 15 40.61 -26.28 -24.39
CA TYR A 15 39.22 -26.16 -24.83
C TYR A 15 38.96 -24.69 -25.20
N GLY A 16 38.99 -24.40 -26.51
CA GLY A 16 38.62 -23.09 -27.06
C GLY A 16 37.11 -22.86 -26.96
N PRO A 17 36.64 -21.61 -27.13
CA PRO A 17 35.22 -21.28 -27.04
C PRO A 17 34.41 -22.18 -27.97
N THR A 18 33.48 -22.94 -27.39
CA THR A 18 32.61 -23.85 -28.13
C THR A 18 31.76 -23.07 -29.12
N THR A 19 31.36 -23.71 -30.22
CA THR A 19 30.45 -23.13 -31.23
C THR A 19 29.19 -22.50 -30.60
N ILE A 20 28.79 -23.01 -29.44
CA ILE A 20 27.69 -22.51 -28.59
C ILE A 20 27.93 -21.06 -28.10
N GLN A 21 29.15 -20.68 -27.70
CA GLN A 21 29.45 -19.31 -27.28
C GLN A 21 29.32 -18.29 -28.41
N ARG A 22 29.65 -18.67 -29.65
CA ARG A 22 29.45 -17.80 -30.84
C ARG A 22 27.96 -17.62 -31.14
N PHE A 23 27.17 -18.68 -30.94
CA PHE A 23 25.71 -18.64 -31.07
C PHE A 23 25.08 -17.71 -30.03
N TYR A 24 25.54 -17.77 -28.78
CA TYR A 24 25.08 -16.89 -27.71
C TYR A 24 25.50 -15.44 -27.94
N LYS A 25 26.73 -15.17 -28.39
CA LYS A 25 27.22 -13.80 -28.62
C LYS A 25 26.45 -13.05 -29.71
N ASN A 26 26.02 -13.76 -30.76
CA ASN A 26 25.32 -13.15 -31.90
C ASN A 26 23.78 -13.28 -31.80
N GLY A 27 23.26 -14.34 -31.15
CA GLY A 27 21.82 -14.58 -30.99
C GLY A 27 21.20 -13.93 -29.75
N MET A 28 21.96 -13.74 -28.66
CA MET A 28 21.48 -13.02 -27.46
C MET A 28 20.96 -11.61 -27.73
N PRO A 29 21.64 -10.73 -28.49
CA PRO A 29 21.22 -9.33 -28.58
C PRO A 29 19.81 -9.17 -29.15
N LEU A 30 19.40 -10.06 -30.07
CA LEU A 30 18.05 -10.05 -30.65
C LEU A 30 16.98 -10.47 -29.64
N ILE A 31 17.26 -11.52 -28.86
CA ILE A 31 16.33 -12.02 -27.83
C ILE A 31 16.21 -11.01 -26.68
N SER A 32 17.33 -10.37 -26.31
CA SER A 32 17.40 -9.32 -25.31
C SER A 32 16.54 -8.09 -25.70
N LEU A 33 16.57 -7.72 -26.99
CA LEU A 33 15.78 -6.59 -27.51
C LEU A 33 14.27 -6.79 -27.37
N LEU A 34 13.79 -8.04 -27.33
CA LEU A 34 12.36 -8.34 -27.16
C LEU A 34 11.98 -8.67 -25.70
N LEU A 35 12.84 -9.37 -24.96
CA LEU A 35 12.55 -9.78 -23.58
C LEU A 35 12.59 -8.60 -22.59
N ILE A 36 13.56 -7.69 -22.72
CA ILE A 36 13.70 -6.54 -21.83
C ILE A 36 12.47 -5.63 -21.88
N PRO A 37 11.98 -5.17 -23.06
CA PRO A 37 10.78 -4.34 -23.11
C PRO A 37 9.53 -5.10 -22.67
N LEU A 38 9.41 -6.40 -22.98
CA LEU A 38 8.29 -7.21 -22.53
C LEU A 38 8.22 -7.27 -20.99
N LEU A 39 9.37 -7.51 -20.34
CA LEU A 39 9.45 -7.52 -18.88
C LEU A 39 9.14 -6.15 -18.27
N PHE A 40 9.61 -5.07 -18.92
CA PHE A 40 9.32 -3.70 -18.49
C PHE A 40 7.81 -3.39 -18.58
N ILE A 41 7.14 -3.77 -19.65
CA ILE A 41 5.68 -3.60 -19.81
C ILE A 41 4.94 -4.36 -18.70
N ILE A 42 5.32 -5.61 -18.42
CA ILE A 42 4.72 -6.41 -17.34
C ILE A 42 4.90 -5.70 -15.98
N LEU A 43 6.11 -5.19 -15.69
CA LEU A 43 6.39 -4.45 -14.46
C LEU A 43 5.51 -3.19 -14.33
N VAL A 44 5.36 -2.41 -15.40
CA VAL A 44 4.51 -1.22 -15.42
C VAL A 44 3.05 -1.59 -15.16
N ILE A 45 2.53 -2.66 -15.78
CA ILE A 45 1.17 -3.15 -15.54
C ILE A 45 0.98 -3.53 -14.06
N LEU A 46 1.93 -4.27 -13.47
CA LEU A 46 1.87 -4.64 -12.06
C LEU A 46 1.92 -3.42 -11.13
N LEU A 47 2.75 -2.43 -11.43
CA LEU A 47 2.81 -1.16 -10.69
C LEU A 47 1.50 -0.40 -10.79
N VAL A 48 0.90 -0.29 -11.97
CA VAL A 48 -0.41 0.36 -12.15
C VAL A 48 -1.48 -0.38 -11.36
N ARG A 49 -1.54 -1.71 -11.44
CA ARG A 49 -2.51 -2.51 -10.65
C ARG A 49 -2.28 -2.33 -9.16
N PHE A 50 -1.03 -2.32 -8.70
CA PHE A 50 -0.69 -2.08 -7.30
C PHE A 50 -1.08 -0.68 -6.85
N MET A 51 -0.80 0.34 -7.67
CA MET A 51 -1.18 1.74 -7.40
C MET A 51 -2.70 1.91 -7.37
N VAL A 52 -3.43 1.33 -8.33
CA VAL A 52 -4.91 1.37 -8.36
C VAL A 52 -5.49 0.60 -7.20
N GLY A 53 -5.00 -0.61 -6.89
CA GLY A 53 -5.46 -1.39 -5.74
C GLY A 53 -5.18 -0.68 -4.42
N ARG A 54 -4.02 -0.04 -4.28
CA ARG A 54 -3.69 0.79 -3.13
C ARG A 54 -4.59 2.02 -3.07
N ARG A 55 -4.83 2.70 -4.19
CA ARG A 55 -5.77 3.84 -4.26
C ARG A 55 -7.20 3.43 -3.93
N ARG A 56 -7.69 2.25 -4.38
CA ARG A 56 -9.01 1.73 -4.03
C ARG A 56 -9.18 1.50 -2.53
N LYS A 57 -8.14 1.04 -1.83
CA LYS A 57 -8.16 0.91 -0.36
C LYS A 57 -8.18 2.26 0.38
N PHE A 58 -7.85 3.36 -0.28
CA PHE A 58 -7.84 4.73 0.28
C PHE A 58 -8.91 5.64 -0.34
N ALA A 59 -9.63 5.17 -1.36
CA ALA A 59 -10.79 5.86 -1.89
C ALA A 59 -11.92 5.59 -0.92
N GLU A 60 -12.20 6.55 -0.04
CA GLU A 60 -13.50 6.62 0.64
C GLU A 60 -14.57 6.61 -0.46
N GLU A 61 -15.24 5.47 -0.61
CA GLU A 61 -16.42 5.35 -1.46
C GLU A 61 -17.51 6.24 -0.85
N LEU A 62 -17.92 7.26 -1.60
CA LEU A 62 -18.95 8.21 -1.19
C LEU A 62 -20.30 7.51 -1.32
N GLU A 63 -20.98 7.26 -0.21
CA GLU A 63 -22.37 6.82 -0.23
C GLU A 63 -23.30 8.02 -0.49
N ASP A 64 -24.39 7.81 -1.23
CA ASP A 64 -25.26 8.88 -1.73
C ASP A 64 -25.79 9.81 -0.62
N TRP A 65 -25.97 9.30 0.61
CA TRP A 65 -26.39 10.07 1.77
C TRP A 65 -25.32 11.05 2.29
N GLU A 66 -24.03 10.84 2.00
CA GLU A 66 -22.97 11.79 2.38
C GLU A 66 -23.06 13.10 1.57
N THR A 67 -23.72 13.07 0.41
CA THR A 67 -23.89 14.23 -0.49
C THR A 67 -24.71 15.34 0.15
N GLU A 68 -25.71 15.00 0.97
CA GLU A 68 -26.52 15.98 1.71
C GLU A 68 -25.72 16.71 2.81
N PHE A 69 -24.66 16.10 3.34
CA PHE A 69 -23.85 16.64 4.44
C PHE A 69 -22.44 17.09 4.01
N ALA A 70 -22.21 17.24 2.70
CA ALA A 70 -20.91 17.52 2.11
C ALA A 70 -20.20 18.76 2.71
N LYS A 71 -20.95 19.78 3.14
CA LYS A 71 -20.42 21.01 3.74
C LYS A 71 -19.78 20.78 5.12
N THR A 72 -20.24 19.77 5.87
CA THR A 72 -19.78 19.47 7.23
C THR A 72 -18.83 18.26 7.26
N ARG A 73 -18.57 17.63 6.10
CA ARG A 73 -17.72 16.44 5.98
C ARG A 73 -16.28 16.75 6.39
N MET A 74 -15.78 15.98 7.34
CA MET A 74 -14.36 15.96 7.71
C MET A 74 -13.72 14.67 7.23
N LYS A 75 -12.55 14.76 6.59
CA LYS A 75 -11.83 13.58 6.10
C LYS A 75 -11.40 12.70 7.28
N PHE A 76 -11.56 11.39 7.17
CA PHE A 76 -11.11 10.45 8.22
C PHE A 76 -9.63 10.66 8.57
N LYS A 77 -8.78 10.88 7.57
CA LYS A 77 -7.34 11.15 7.75
C LYS A 77 -7.08 12.32 8.71
N ASP A 78 -7.86 13.40 8.61
CA ASP A 78 -7.69 14.57 9.46
C ASP A 78 -8.09 14.26 10.91
N LEU A 79 -9.17 13.49 11.10
CA LEU A 79 -9.62 13.02 12.41
C LEU A 79 -8.65 12.02 13.05
N TYR A 80 -8.05 11.14 12.24
CA TYR A 80 -7.03 10.19 12.67
C TYR A 80 -5.80 10.94 13.21
N TYR A 81 -5.28 11.93 12.47
CA TYR A 81 -4.16 12.73 12.96
C TYR A 81 -4.54 13.59 14.16
N ALA A 82 -5.74 14.18 14.16
CA ALA A 82 -6.22 14.98 15.27
C ALA A 82 -6.24 14.19 16.59
N THR A 83 -6.61 12.91 16.55
CA THR A 83 -6.68 12.00 17.71
C THR A 83 -5.40 11.20 17.93
N LYS A 84 -4.32 11.48 17.19
CA LYS A 84 -3.05 10.73 17.21
C LYS A 84 -3.24 9.23 16.96
N GLY A 85 -4.21 8.88 16.13
CA GLY A 85 -4.58 7.51 15.78
C GLY A 85 -5.51 6.83 16.78
N PHE A 86 -6.44 7.57 17.38
CA PHE A 86 -7.39 7.03 18.37
C PHE A 86 -6.71 6.32 19.55
N LYS A 87 -5.61 6.89 20.06
CA LYS A 87 -4.87 6.32 21.19
C LYS A 87 -5.70 6.36 22.47
N LYS A 88 -5.60 5.32 23.31
CA LYS A 88 -6.26 5.25 24.63
C LYS A 88 -6.00 6.48 25.52
N LYS A 89 -4.82 7.09 25.43
CA LYS A 89 -4.48 8.33 26.16
C LYS A 89 -5.42 9.51 25.85
N GLY A 90 -6.03 9.52 24.67
CA GLY A 90 -7.02 10.52 24.26
C GLY A 90 -8.46 10.05 24.42
N LEU A 91 -8.74 8.90 25.05
CA LEU A 91 -10.10 8.42 25.24
C LEU A 91 -10.81 9.29 26.30
N LEU A 92 -11.94 9.87 25.92
CA LEU A 92 -12.82 10.62 26.82
C LEU A 92 -13.93 9.73 27.40
N GLY A 93 -14.37 8.73 26.66
CA GLY A 93 -15.40 7.80 27.12
C GLY A 93 -15.67 6.69 26.10
N SER A 94 -16.25 5.59 26.54
CA SER A 94 -16.65 4.46 25.69
C SER A 94 -17.97 3.88 26.18
N GLY A 95 -18.83 3.46 25.25
CA GLY A 95 -20.10 2.81 25.55
C GLY A 95 -20.65 2.09 24.33
N GLY A 96 -21.94 1.72 24.35
CA GLY A 96 -22.60 0.98 23.26
C GLY A 96 -22.60 1.71 21.90
N PHE A 97 -22.45 3.03 21.91
CA PHE A 97 -22.41 3.88 20.72
C PHE A 97 -20.98 4.16 20.21
N GLY A 98 -20.00 3.40 20.71
CA GLY A 98 -18.59 3.53 20.39
C GLY A 98 -17.80 4.35 21.41
N SER A 99 -16.69 4.94 20.95
CA SER A 99 -15.70 5.59 21.79
C SER A 99 -15.47 7.04 21.37
N VAL A 100 -15.39 7.95 22.33
CA VAL A 100 -15.14 9.38 22.09
C VAL A 100 -13.70 9.71 22.45
N TYR A 101 -12.98 10.39 21.55
CA TYR A 101 -11.58 10.77 21.73
C TYR A 101 -11.40 12.28 21.67
N ILE A 102 -10.53 12.82 22.52
CA ILE A 102 -10.04 14.20 22.39
C ILE A 102 -9.00 14.28 21.28
N GLY A 103 -9.11 15.32 20.45
CA GLY A 103 -8.17 15.59 19.37
C GLY A 103 -7.95 17.08 19.16
N VAL A 104 -6.94 17.40 18.35
CA VAL A 104 -6.62 18.78 17.93
C VAL A 104 -6.48 18.80 16.42
N MET A 105 -7.30 19.60 15.73
CA MET A 105 -7.28 19.64 14.26
C MET A 105 -5.90 20.09 13.74
N PRO A 106 -5.28 19.37 12.78
CA PRO A 106 -3.93 19.66 12.32
C PRO A 106 -3.77 21.09 11.76
N LYS A 107 -4.77 21.55 11.00
CA LYS A 107 -4.77 22.84 10.30
C LYS A 107 -5.17 24.01 11.20
N THR A 108 -6.30 23.90 11.90
CA THR A 108 -6.89 25.01 12.66
C THR A 108 -6.47 25.03 14.12
N LYS A 109 -5.78 24.00 14.62
CA LYS A 109 -5.42 23.80 16.04
C LYS A 109 -6.60 23.82 17.02
N LYS A 110 -7.84 23.74 16.52
CA LYS A 110 -9.04 23.67 17.34
C LYS A 110 -9.10 22.34 18.08
N LYS A 111 -9.39 22.37 19.40
CA LYS A 111 -9.73 21.17 20.17
C LYS A 111 -11.07 20.62 19.69
N ILE A 112 -11.14 19.31 19.50
CA ILE A 112 -12.32 18.60 19.03
C ILE A 112 -12.54 17.34 19.88
N ALA A 113 -13.79 16.88 19.94
CA ALA A 113 -14.14 15.53 20.37
C ALA A 113 -14.55 14.74 19.13
N VAL A 114 -13.97 13.56 18.95
CA VAL A 114 -14.24 12.66 17.82
C VAL A 114 -14.89 11.40 18.34
N LYS A 115 -16.16 11.20 18.02
CA LYS A 115 -16.88 9.94 18.29
C LYS A 115 -16.55 8.95 17.19
N ARG A 116 -15.96 7.82 17.56
CA ARG A 116 -15.70 6.66 16.69
C ARG A 116 -16.74 5.60 17.00
N VAL A 117 -17.68 5.40 16.07
CA VAL A 117 -18.72 4.37 16.19
C VAL A 117 -18.08 2.99 16.07
N SER A 118 -18.45 2.08 16.97
CA SER A 118 -18.08 0.67 16.91
C SER A 118 -19.04 -0.07 15.97
N ASN A 119 -18.51 -0.65 14.90
CA ASN A 119 -19.32 -1.40 13.92
C ASN A 119 -19.57 -2.84 14.40
N GLU A 120 -20.21 -2.98 15.57
CA GLU A 120 -20.52 -4.30 16.15
C GLU A 120 -21.75 -4.93 15.46
N SER A 121 -22.57 -4.15 14.74
CA SER A 121 -23.72 -4.66 13.97
C SER A 121 -24.22 -3.67 12.90
N ARG A 122 -25.01 -4.17 11.93
CA ARG A 122 -25.78 -3.34 10.97
C ARG A 122 -26.71 -2.33 11.64
N GLN A 123 -27.12 -2.59 12.88
CA GLN A 123 -28.01 -1.73 13.65
C GLN A 123 -27.30 -0.47 14.15
N GLY A 124 -26.02 -0.58 14.55
CA GLY A 124 -25.23 0.57 15.00
C GLY A 124 -25.02 1.64 13.91
N LEU A 125 -24.91 1.24 12.64
CA LEU A 125 -24.84 2.17 11.51
C LEU A 125 -26.18 2.91 11.31
N LYS A 126 -27.32 2.23 11.44
CA LYS A 126 -28.65 2.84 11.33
C LYS A 126 -28.89 3.87 12.44
N GLU A 127 -28.49 3.55 13.67
CA GLU A 127 -28.58 4.47 14.81
C GLU A 127 -27.68 5.69 14.62
N PHE A 128 -26.46 5.49 14.11
CA PHE A 128 -25.54 6.58 13.78
C PHE A 128 -26.10 7.53 12.69
N LEU A 129 -26.66 6.97 11.62
CA LEU A 129 -27.29 7.76 10.57
C LEU A 129 -28.49 8.56 11.11
N SER A 130 -29.30 7.95 11.98
CA SER A 130 -30.40 8.66 12.63
C SER A 130 -29.92 9.83 13.50
N GLU A 131 -28.81 9.67 14.22
CA GLU A 131 -28.22 10.73 15.03
C GLU A 131 -27.70 11.88 14.14
N ILE A 132 -26.98 11.57 13.06
CA ILE A 132 -26.45 12.57 12.11
C ILE A 132 -27.59 13.36 11.47
N VAL A 133 -28.63 12.68 10.97
CA VAL A 133 -29.74 13.36 10.27
C VAL A 133 -30.51 14.26 11.24
N SER A 134 -30.71 13.84 12.48
CA SER A 134 -31.38 14.65 13.49
C SER A 134 -30.57 15.87 13.91
N ILE A 135 -29.26 15.72 14.17
CA ILE A 135 -28.39 16.84 14.59
C ILE A 135 -28.08 17.77 13.42
N GLY A 136 -27.88 17.23 12.22
CA GLY A 136 -27.50 18.01 11.04
C GLY A 136 -28.60 18.91 10.48
N ARG A 137 -29.85 18.76 10.95
CA ARG A 137 -31.01 19.59 10.58
C ARG A 137 -31.40 20.63 11.64
N MET A 138 -30.74 20.64 12.80
CA MET A 138 -30.88 21.69 13.84
C MET A 138 -29.92 22.84 13.57
#